data_AF-A0A8J5UN06-F1
#
_entry.id   AF-A0A8J5UN06-F1
#
_cell.length_a   1.000
_cell.length_b   1.000
_cell.length_c   1.000
_cell.angle_alpha   90.00
_cell.angle_beta   90.00
_cell.angle_gamma   90.00
#
_symmetry.space_group_name_H-M   'P 1'
#
loop_
_entity.id
_entity.type
_entity.pdbx_description
1 polymer ?
#
loop_
_entity_poly.entity_id
_entity_poly.type
_entity_poly.pdbx_seq_one_letter_code
_entity_poly.pdbx_strand_id
1 'polypeptide(L)'
;MKSITSNEKQQPFGSLTGKDYIILIIDKYLCNLITNPIIITSLILLIYIYLQYNQLMIITILSNPKETYSWDFIMSEDYYYDIISNLINIIIILRFQIIIELSIYIECLLFILQNIMCSLILNHLQYIDNILIKTCIILEIMAPYLVFIISIIDWKTNKDEREDKDNEEEESNGWYQGLRDCNNYFLPLFINYSLLLINYDFPILNGVDNDLFFGYLQFTYKLLSFMFKLYLSYQFILYEYVVIFYNLYNIKDYSIFYKEVSIYNNSCKSIIKNIDNIDFRNYWMLIVCGSLIIFDSIVIYMKP
;
A
#
# COMPACT_ATOMS: atom_id res chain seq x y z
N MET A 1 20.34 -13.70 -14.44
CA MET A 1 21.30 -12.58 -14.53
C MET A 1 21.64 -12.37 -16.00
N LYS A 2 20.78 -11.66 -16.76
CA LYS A 2 21.05 -11.35 -18.17
C LYS A 2 21.85 -10.05 -18.24
N SER A 3 23.09 -10.18 -18.70
CA SER A 3 23.94 -9.04 -19.06
C SER A 3 23.23 -8.22 -20.13
N ILE A 4 23.03 -6.95 -19.86
CA ILE A 4 22.58 -5.96 -20.84
C ILE A 4 23.70 -5.86 -21.89
N THR A 5 23.61 -6.65 -22.95
CA THR A 5 24.44 -6.49 -24.14
C THR A 5 23.94 -5.25 -24.87
N SER A 6 24.76 -4.22 -24.78
CA SER A 6 24.82 -3.07 -25.68
C SER A 6 24.55 -3.48 -27.14
N ASN A 7 23.40 -3.08 -27.70
CA ASN A 7 23.20 -2.67 -29.11
C ASN A 7 21.73 -2.67 -29.55
N GLU A 8 20.80 -2.27 -28.68
CA GLU A 8 19.54 -1.68 -29.15
C GLU A 8 19.61 -0.18 -28.95
N LYS A 9 19.41 0.54 -30.06
CA LYS A 9 19.55 1.99 -30.19
C LYS A 9 18.79 2.70 -29.05
N GLN A 10 19.52 3.12 -28.01
CA GLN A 10 19.07 4.16 -27.11
C GLN A 10 18.86 5.42 -27.95
N GLN A 11 17.60 5.68 -28.31
CA GLN A 11 17.23 6.97 -28.87
C GLN A 11 17.64 8.05 -27.87
N PRO A 12 18.19 9.18 -28.34
CA PRO A 12 18.48 10.30 -27.45
C PRO A 12 17.14 10.84 -26.95
N PHE A 13 16.80 10.60 -25.68
CA PHE A 13 15.63 11.18 -25.02
C PHE A 13 15.86 12.69 -24.82
N GLY A 14 15.74 13.43 -25.92
CA GLY A 14 15.63 14.88 -25.94
C GLY A 14 14.15 15.26 -26.05
N SER A 15 13.67 16.05 -25.10
CA SER A 15 12.28 16.42 -24.80
C SER A 15 11.49 15.38 -23.98
N LEU A 16 11.02 15.82 -22.79
CA LEU A 16 10.03 15.06 -22.00
C LEU A 16 8.84 14.76 -22.90
N THR A 17 8.55 13.47 -23.12
CA THR A 17 7.30 13.10 -23.77
C THR A 17 6.14 13.32 -22.79
N GLY A 18 4.91 13.43 -23.30
CA GLY A 18 3.73 13.54 -22.44
C GLY A 18 3.60 12.39 -21.42
N LYS A 19 4.19 11.22 -21.73
CA LYS A 19 4.23 10.06 -20.83
C LYS A 19 5.20 10.27 -19.66
N ASP A 20 6.39 10.78 -19.95
CA ASP A 20 7.40 11.08 -18.93
C ASP A 20 6.93 12.19 -17.98
N TYR A 21 6.10 13.10 -18.48
CA TYR A 21 5.49 14.17 -17.68
C TYR A 21 4.51 13.65 -16.63
N ILE A 22 3.74 12.60 -16.94
CA ILE A 22 2.84 11.96 -15.96
C ILE A 22 3.65 11.32 -14.84
N ILE A 23 4.71 10.59 -15.18
CA ILE A 23 5.61 9.98 -14.19
C ILE A 23 6.23 11.08 -13.31
N LEU A 24 6.69 12.17 -13.91
CA LEU A 24 7.22 13.31 -13.17
C LEU A 24 6.18 13.90 -12.21
N ILE A 25 4.93 14.07 -12.63
CA ILE A 25 3.89 14.62 -11.75
C ILE A 25 3.67 13.71 -10.55
N ILE A 26 3.44 12.42 -10.80
CA ILE A 26 3.06 11.50 -9.74
C ILE A 26 4.26 11.24 -8.82
N ASP A 27 5.42 10.89 -9.34
CA ASP A 27 6.59 10.57 -8.52
C ASP A 27 7.15 11.81 -7.81
N LYS A 28 7.43 12.90 -8.55
CA LYS A 28 8.11 14.06 -7.95
C LYS A 28 7.18 14.88 -7.07
N TYR A 29 5.98 15.20 -7.55
CA TYR A 29 5.09 16.11 -6.82
C TYR A 29 4.16 15.37 -5.86
N LEU A 30 3.45 14.33 -6.32
CA LEU A 30 2.50 13.65 -5.43
C LEU A 30 3.24 12.81 -4.38
N CYS A 31 4.16 11.93 -4.80
CA CYS A 31 4.83 10.97 -3.90
C CYS A 31 5.95 11.58 -3.05
N ASN A 32 6.81 12.45 -3.59
CA ASN A 32 7.98 12.94 -2.86
C ASN A 32 7.80 14.32 -2.21
N LEU A 33 7.02 15.21 -2.82
CA LEU A 33 6.80 16.58 -2.30
C LEU A 33 5.58 16.65 -1.37
N ILE A 34 4.40 16.25 -1.86
CA ILE A 34 3.16 16.36 -1.09
C ILE A 34 3.08 15.24 -0.05
N THR A 35 3.35 14.00 -0.45
CA THR A 35 3.21 12.82 0.41
C THR A 35 4.54 12.22 0.84
N ASN A 36 5.50 13.05 1.28
CA ASN A 36 6.81 12.54 1.71
C ASN A 36 6.65 11.42 2.75
N PRO A 37 6.95 10.16 2.40
CA PRO A 37 6.52 9.02 3.18
C PRO A 37 7.28 8.91 4.50
N ILE A 38 8.54 9.37 4.58
CA ILE A 38 9.31 9.36 5.83
C ILE A 38 8.67 10.33 6.82
N ILE A 39 8.38 11.56 6.38
CA ILE A 39 7.79 12.60 7.23
C ILE A 39 6.42 12.14 7.71
N ILE A 40 5.57 11.68 6.78
CA ILE A 40 4.21 11.25 7.09
C ILE A 40 4.21 10.08 8.08
N THR A 41 4.93 8.99 7.77
CA THR A 41 4.94 7.81 8.65
C THR A 41 5.55 8.10 10.02
N SER A 42 6.57 8.97 10.09
CA SER A 42 7.13 9.40 11.38
C SER A 42 6.12 10.18 12.22
N LEU A 43 5.38 11.11 11.60
CA LEU A 43 4.35 11.88 12.30
C LEU A 43 3.17 11.00 12.74
N ILE A 44 2.75 10.03 11.91
CA ILE A 44 1.74 9.02 12.27
C ILE A 44 2.18 8.30 13.55
N LEU A 45 3.40 7.74 13.57
CA LEU A 45 3.92 7.01 14.71
C LEU A 45 3.96 7.88 15.98
N LEU A 46 4.47 9.10 15.87
CA LEU A 46 4.60 10.02 17.00
C LEU A 46 3.23 10.40 17.58
N ILE A 47 2.27 10.77 16.72
CA ILE A 47 0.92 11.14 17.17
C ILE A 47 0.21 9.92 17.76
N TYR A 48 0.34 8.76 17.11
CA TYR A 48 -0.27 7.52 17.59
C TYR A 48 0.26 7.13 18.98
N ILE A 49 1.58 7.12 19.19
CA ILE A 49 2.19 6.84 20.51
C ILE A 49 1.67 7.83 21.56
N TYR A 50 1.59 9.11 21.21
CA TYR A 50 1.09 10.14 22.12
C TYR A 50 -0.39 9.92 22.48
N LEU A 51 -1.24 9.60 21.50
CA LEU A 51 -2.66 9.29 21.74
C LEU A 51 -2.83 8.05 22.62
N GLN A 52 -2.12 6.96 22.31
CA GLN A 52 -2.17 5.72 23.10
C GLN A 52 -1.64 5.93 24.52
N TYR A 53 -0.55 6.68 24.69
CA TYR A 53 -0.02 7.01 26.01
C TYR A 53 -1.05 7.75 26.88
N ASN A 54 -1.70 8.78 26.33
CA ASN A 54 -2.72 9.52 27.06
C ASN A 54 -3.94 8.66 27.38
N GLN A 55 -4.37 7.81 26.45
CA GLN A 55 -5.47 6.88 26.67
C GLN A 55 -5.18 5.91 27.83
N LEU A 56 -3.98 5.32 27.84
CA LEU A 56 -3.52 4.46 28.94
C LEU A 56 -3.43 5.22 30.27
N MET A 57 -2.88 6.43 30.26
CA MET A 57 -2.80 7.28 31.47
C MET A 57 -4.19 7.57 32.04
N ILE A 58 -5.16 7.96 31.21
CA ILE A 58 -6.54 8.22 31.64
C ILE A 58 -7.15 6.97 32.27
N ILE A 59 -6.98 5.80 31.66
CA ILE A 59 -7.47 4.52 32.23
C ILE A 59 -6.82 4.26 33.60
N THR A 60 -5.50 4.44 33.73
CA THR A 60 -4.83 4.20 35.01
C THR A 60 -5.27 5.18 36.11
N ILE A 61 -5.51 6.45 35.79
CA ILE A 61 -5.95 7.47 36.75
C ILE A 61 -7.42 7.26 37.16
N LEU A 62 -8.29 6.93 36.19
CA LEU A 62 -9.73 6.73 36.41
C LEU A 62 -10.08 5.34 36.93
N SER A 63 -9.15 4.37 36.88
CA SER A 63 -9.31 3.03 37.48
C SER A 63 -9.37 3.02 39.02
N ASN A 64 -9.53 4.19 39.66
CA ASN A 64 -9.92 4.28 41.05
C ASN A 64 -11.25 3.49 41.25
N PRO A 65 -11.35 2.62 42.27
CA PRO A 65 -12.36 1.55 42.34
C PRO A 65 -13.82 2.01 42.53
N LYS A 66 -14.11 3.32 42.40
CA LYS A 66 -15.42 3.91 42.62
C LYS A 66 -16.09 4.47 41.37
N GLU A 67 -15.38 4.62 40.24
CA GLU A 67 -15.96 5.11 38.99
C GLU A 67 -15.77 4.09 37.86
N THR A 68 -16.89 3.78 37.19
CA THR A 68 -17.05 2.79 36.13
C THR A 68 -16.44 3.25 34.79
N TYR A 69 -15.19 3.68 34.76
CA TYR A 69 -14.41 3.80 33.51
C TYR A 69 -13.54 2.56 33.38
N SER A 70 -14.18 1.46 32.99
CA SER A 70 -13.54 0.18 32.73
C SER A 70 -12.87 0.15 31.35
N TRP A 71 -12.00 -0.83 31.15
CA TRP A 71 -11.46 -1.26 29.85
C TRP A 71 -12.54 -1.47 28.76
N ASP A 72 -13.82 -1.53 29.15
CA ASP A 72 -14.98 -1.63 28.27
C ASP A 72 -15.15 -0.42 27.32
N PHE A 73 -14.60 0.74 27.67
CA PHE A 73 -14.58 1.91 26.77
C PHE A 73 -13.54 1.82 25.65
N ILE A 74 -12.58 0.89 25.75
CA ILE A 74 -11.71 0.55 24.63
C ILE A 74 -12.50 -0.43 23.75
N MET A 75 -13.05 0.07 22.64
CA MET A 75 -13.64 -0.75 21.60
C MET A 75 -12.52 -1.54 20.92
N SER A 76 -12.35 -2.80 21.32
CA SER A 76 -11.30 -3.69 20.80
C SER A 76 -11.41 -3.90 19.29
N GLU A 77 -12.61 -3.73 18.74
CA GLU A 77 -12.90 -3.82 17.30
C GLU A 77 -12.08 -2.81 16.48
N ASP A 78 -11.92 -1.59 16.98
CA ASP A 78 -11.20 -0.53 16.27
C ASP A 78 -9.71 -0.85 16.09
N TYR A 79 -9.10 -1.49 17.10
CA TYR A 79 -7.71 -1.96 17.03
C TYR A 79 -7.54 -3.11 16.04
N TYR A 80 -8.52 -4.01 15.92
CA TYR A 80 -8.50 -5.05 14.89
C TYR A 80 -8.55 -4.45 13.48
N TYR A 81 -9.38 -3.42 13.28
CA TYR A 81 -9.46 -2.72 11.99
C TYR A 81 -8.17 -1.98 11.64
N ASP A 82 -7.53 -1.32 12.62
CA ASP A 82 -6.22 -0.69 12.42
C ASP A 82 -5.12 -1.72 12.10
N ILE A 83 -5.11 -2.89 12.74
CA ILE A 83 -4.19 -3.99 12.40
C ILE A 83 -4.40 -4.44 10.96
N ILE A 84 -5.65 -4.71 10.55
CA ILE A 84 -5.97 -5.13 9.18
C ILE A 84 -5.54 -4.05 8.17
N SER A 85 -5.84 -2.78 8.47
CA SER A 85 -5.44 -1.62 7.68
C SER A 85 -3.93 -1.55 7.49
N ASN A 86 -3.15 -1.75 8.56
CA ASN A 86 -1.69 -1.72 8.49
C ASN A 86 -1.09 -2.97 7.82
N LEU A 87 -1.74 -4.15 7.92
CA LEU A 87 -1.36 -5.34 7.17
C LEU A 87 -1.50 -5.13 5.66
N ILE A 88 -2.60 -4.49 5.23
CA ILE A 88 -2.81 -4.11 3.82
C ILE A 88 -1.66 -3.20 3.36
N ASN A 89 -1.33 -2.15 4.13
CA ASN A 89 -0.22 -1.25 3.83
C ASN A 89 1.11 -2.01 3.66
N ILE A 90 1.42 -2.94 4.56
CA ILE A 90 2.65 -3.76 4.49
C ILE A 90 2.68 -4.58 3.19
N ILE A 91 1.58 -5.26 2.82
CA ILE A 91 1.52 -6.06 1.60
C ILE A 91 1.84 -5.20 0.36
N ILE A 92 1.30 -3.99 0.29
CA ILE A 92 1.53 -3.06 -0.83
C ILE A 92 2.98 -2.58 -0.87
N ILE A 93 3.57 -2.23 0.28
CA ILE A 93 4.97 -1.80 0.35
C ILE A 93 5.89 -2.95 -0.11
N LEU A 94 5.67 -4.16 0.39
CA LEU A 94 6.46 -5.32 -0.02
C LEU A 94 6.36 -5.57 -1.53
N ARG A 95 5.17 -5.39 -2.11
CA ARG A 95 4.90 -5.74 -3.51
C ARG A 95 5.30 -4.67 -4.51
N PHE A 96 4.99 -3.40 -4.25
CA PHE A 96 5.19 -2.32 -5.22
C PHE A 96 6.35 -1.39 -4.90
N GLN A 97 6.86 -1.38 -3.67
CA GLN A 97 8.01 -0.55 -3.30
C GLN A 97 9.31 -1.36 -3.19
N ILE A 98 9.26 -2.49 -2.50
CA ILE A 98 10.43 -3.38 -2.34
C ILE A 98 10.53 -4.35 -3.51
N ILE A 99 9.38 -4.67 -4.13
CA ILE A 99 9.28 -5.55 -5.30
C ILE A 99 9.72 -6.97 -4.95
N ILE A 100 9.09 -7.52 -3.91
CA ILE A 100 9.30 -8.91 -3.51
C ILE A 100 8.44 -9.82 -4.37
N GLU A 101 9.08 -10.80 -5.00
CA GLU A 101 8.37 -11.89 -5.66
C GLU A 101 7.96 -12.93 -4.63
N LEU A 102 6.65 -13.16 -4.53
CA LEU A 102 6.09 -14.14 -3.59
C LEU A 102 6.13 -15.53 -4.20
N SER A 103 6.26 -16.56 -3.38
CA SER A 103 6.13 -17.94 -3.88
C SER A 103 4.69 -18.23 -4.29
N ILE A 104 4.51 -19.23 -5.16
CA ILE A 104 3.19 -19.66 -5.63
C ILE A 104 2.21 -20.01 -4.50
N TYR A 105 2.71 -20.63 -3.43
CA TYR A 105 1.90 -20.97 -2.26
C TYR A 105 1.41 -19.72 -1.53
N ILE A 106 2.26 -18.70 -1.43
CA ILE A 106 1.90 -17.43 -0.80
C ILE A 106 0.92 -16.66 -1.70
N GLU A 107 1.08 -16.68 -3.02
CA GLU A 107 0.12 -16.07 -3.95
C GLU A 107 -1.26 -16.75 -3.90
N CYS A 108 -1.32 -18.08 -3.80
CA CYS A 108 -2.58 -18.79 -3.58
C CYS A 108 -3.22 -18.45 -2.24
N LEU A 109 -2.42 -18.41 -1.15
CA LEU A 109 -2.91 -18.00 0.17
C LEU A 109 -3.47 -16.58 0.15
N LEU A 110 -2.73 -15.65 -0.46
CA LEU A 110 -3.12 -14.26 -0.61
C LEU A 110 -4.43 -14.17 -1.39
N PHE A 111 -4.56 -14.87 -2.52
CA PHE A 111 -5.80 -14.91 -3.29
C PHE A 111 -7.00 -15.37 -2.44
N ILE A 112 -6.85 -16.43 -1.65
CA ILE A 112 -7.92 -16.92 -0.76
C ILE A 112 -8.29 -15.85 0.27
N LEU A 113 -7.30 -15.25 0.94
CA LEU A 113 -7.53 -14.19 1.93
C LEU A 113 -8.22 -12.96 1.32
N GLN A 114 -7.80 -12.55 0.13
CA GLN A 114 -8.42 -11.45 -0.61
C GLN A 114 -9.87 -11.76 -0.95
N ASN A 115 -10.20 -12.98 -1.36
CA ASN A 115 -11.59 -13.40 -1.60
C ASN A 115 -12.44 -13.37 -0.33
N ILE A 116 -11.90 -13.80 0.82
CA ILE A 116 -12.58 -13.68 2.12
C ILE A 116 -12.88 -12.22 2.43
N MET A 117 -11.90 -11.33 2.24
CA MET A 117 -12.08 -9.89 2.46
C MET A 117 -13.13 -9.30 1.50
N CYS A 118 -13.13 -9.67 0.22
CA CYS A 118 -14.17 -9.25 -0.73
C CYS A 118 -15.57 -9.70 -0.27
N SER A 119 -15.71 -10.91 0.28
CA SER A 119 -16.99 -11.37 0.84
C SER A 119 -17.43 -10.52 2.03
N LEU A 120 -16.50 -10.10 2.90
CA LEU A 120 -16.81 -9.21 4.02
C LEU A 120 -17.25 -7.83 3.50
N ILE A 121 -16.54 -7.26 2.54
CA ILE A 121 -16.91 -5.99 1.89
C ILE A 121 -18.32 -6.07 1.29
N LEU A 122 -18.65 -7.18 0.62
CA LEU A 122 -19.96 -7.38 0.02
C LEU A 122 -21.09 -7.47 1.05
N ASN A 123 -20.81 -8.02 2.24
CA ASN A 123 -21.77 -7.99 3.35
C ASN A 123 -21.95 -6.56 3.88
N HIS A 124 -20.87 -5.78 4.02
CA HIS A 124 -20.95 -4.37 4.42
C HIS A 124 -21.69 -3.49 3.39
N LEU A 125 -21.62 -3.82 2.10
CA LEU A 125 -22.36 -3.14 1.03
C LEU A 125 -23.89 -3.21 1.19
N GLN A 126 -24.42 -4.10 2.03
CA GLN A 126 -25.86 -4.14 2.33
C GLN A 126 -26.33 -2.89 3.09
N TYR A 127 -25.43 -2.23 3.82
CA TYR A 127 -25.72 -1.05 4.63
C TYR A 127 -25.48 0.28 3.89
N ILE A 128 -25.00 0.24 2.64
CA ILE A 128 -24.79 1.42 1.82
C ILE A 128 -26.03 1.66 0.95
N ASP A 129 -26.76 2.73 1.25
CA ASP A 129 -27.98 3.10 0.53
C ASP A 129 -27.71 3.68 -0.87
N ASN A 130 -26.50 4.21 -1.11
CA ASN A 130 -26.15 4.82 -2.39
C ASN A 130 -25.82 3.76 -3.45
N ILE A 131 -26.76 3.56 -4.38
CA ILE A 131 -26.67 2.60 -5.49
C ILE A 131 -25.42 2.84 -6.35
N LEU A 132 -25.02 4.10 -6.58
CA LEU A 132 -23.86 4.42 -7.40
C LEU A 132 -22.58 3.89 -6.75
N ILE A 133 -22.38 4.19 -5.47
CA ILE A 133 -21.21 3.73 -4.70
C ILE A 133 -21.18 2.21 -4.66
N LYS A 134 -22.34 1.58 -4.39
CA LYS A 134 -22.47 0.13 -4.39
C LYS A 134 -22.09 -0.49 -5.73
N THR A 135 -22.51 0.11 -6.84
CA THR A 135 -22.19 -0.36 -8.20
C THR A 135 -20.69 -0.22 -8.48
N CYS A 136 -20.07 0.91 -8.10
CA CYS A 136 -18.63 1.11 -8.25
C CYS A 136 -17.83 0.06 -7.50
N ILE A 137 -18.17 -0.23 -6.24
CA ILE A 137 -17.45 -1.25 -5.44
C ILE A 137 -17.62 -2.64 -6.05
N ILE A 138 -18.81 -3.00 -6.53
CA ILE A 138 -19.03 -4.28 -7.21
C ILE A 138 -18.14 -4.39 -8.47
N LEU A 139 -18.06 -3.31 -9.26
CA LEU A 139 -17.19 -3.29 -10.44
C LEU A 139 -15.70 -3.41 -10.06
N GLU A 140 -15.26 -2.76 -8.99
CA GLU A 140 -13.90 -2.89 -8.45
C GLU A 140 -13.60 -4.32 -7.98
N ILE A 141 -14.57 -5.01 -7.36
CA ILE A 141 -14.42 -6.43 -6.97
C ILE A 141 -14.35 -7.33 -8.20
N MET A 142 -15.09 -7.04 -9.26
CA MET A 142 -15.12 -7.86 -10.48
C MET A 142 -13.88 -7.70 -11.36
N ALA A 143 -13.24 -6.53 -11.37
CA ALA A 143 -12.13 -6.22 -12.26
C ALA A 143 -10.92 -7.18 -12.14
N PRO A 144 -10.43 -7.55 -10.94
CA PRO A 144 -9.34 -8.53 -10.80
C PRO A 144 -9.64 -9.88 -11.44
N TYR A 145 -10.88 -10.38 -11.31
CA TYR A 145 -11.28 -11.64 -11.93
C TYR A 145 -11.32 -11.54 -13.46
N LEU A 146 -11.72 -10.40 -14.01
CA LEU A 146 -11.66 -10.17 -15.47
C LEU A 146 -10.22 -10.22 -15.96
N VAL A 147 -9.29 -9.57 -15.26
CA VAL A 147 -7.85 -9.65 -15.59
C VAL A 147 -7.37 -11.09 -15.53
N PHE A 148 -7.71 -11.83 -14.48
CA PHE A 148 -7.32 -13.24 -14.35
C PHE A 148 -7.78 -14.10 -15.52
N ILE A 149 -9.05 -13.94 -15.94
CA ILE A 149 -9.62 -14.67 -17.07
C ILE A 149 -8.91 -14.29 -18.36
N ILE A 150 -8.66 -12.99 -18.60
CA ILE A 150 -7.94 -12.51 -19.78
C ILE A 150 -6.53 -13.11 -19.83
N SER A 151 -5.79 -13.10 -18.72
CA SER A 151 -4.45 -13.67 -18.64
C SER A 151 -4.43 -15.19 -18.91
N ILE A 152 -5.45 -15.93 -18.45
CA ILE A 152 -5.57 -17.36 -18.75
C ILE A 152 -5.88 -17.60 -20.23
N ILE A 153 -6.78 -16.81 -20.82
CA ILE A 153 -7.13 -16.90 -22.25
C ILE A 153 -5.91 -16.59 -23.11
N ASP A 154 -5.18 -15.52 -22.79
CA ASP A 154 -3.97 -15.12 -23.50
C ASP A 154 -2.89 -16.21 -23.41
N TRP A 155 -2.69 -16.79 -22.22
CA TRP A 155 -1.77 -17.91 -22.04
C TRP A 155 -2.17 -19.13 -22.88
N LYS A 156 -3.46 -19.49 -22.89
CA LYS A 156 -3.95 -20.65 -23.65
C LYS A 156 -3.84 -20.44 -25.16
N THR A 157 -4.13 -19.23 -25.64
CA THR A 157 -4.12 -18.89 -27.07
C THR A 157 -2.69 -18.81 -27.61
N ASN A 158 -1.76 -18.28 -26.82
CA ASN A 158 -0.34 -18.18 -27.18
C ASN A 158 0.45 -19.45 -26.86
N LYS A 159 -0.20 -20.54 -26.44
CA LYS A 159 0.46 -21.81 -26.15
C LYS A 159 0.91 -22.50 -27.45
N ASP A 160 0.07 -22.45 -28.47
CA ASP A 160 0.32 -23.10 -29.77
C ASP A 160 1.50 -22.46 -30.52
N GLU A 161 1.82 -21.19 -30.26
CA GLU A 161 2.99 -20.50 -30.85
C GLU A 161 4.30 -20.71 -30.06
N ARG A 162 4.24 -21.26 -28.84
CA ARG A 162 5.40 -21.45 -27.95
C ARG A 162 6.01 -22.84 -28.02
N GLU A 163 5.26 -23.83 -28.48
CA GLU A 163 5.75 -25.21 -28.67
C GLU A 163 6.87 -25.30 -29.74
N ASP A 164 7.04 -24.28 -30.58
CA ASP A 164 8.10 -24.22 -31.61
C ASP A 164 9.42 -23.57 -31.13
N LYS A 165 9.54 -23.17 -29.86
CA LYS A 165 10.76 -22.53 -29.32
C LYS A 165 11.34 -23.33 -28.16
N ASP A 166 12.21 -24.28 -28.49
CA ASP A 166 13.05 -25.11 -27.60
C ASP A 166 14.05 -24.31 -26.73
N ASN A 167 13.61 -23.34 -25.94
CA ASN A 167 14.46 -22.67 -24.95
C ASN A 167 13.85 -22.80 -23.54
N GLU A 168 14.34 -23.81 -22.83
CA GLU A 168 13.91 -24.34 -21.51
C GLU A 168 14.14 -23.42 -20.29
N GLU A 169 14.36 -22.10 -20.41
CA GLU A 169 14.86 -21.33 -19.26
C GLU A 169 13.91 -20.35 -18.56
N GLU A 170 12.63 -20.23 -18.95
CA GLU A 170 11.68 -19.48 -18.12
C GLU A 170 10.23 -19.90 -18.45
N GLU A 171 9.89 -21.16 -18.17
CA GLU A 171 8.48 -21.56 -17.96
C GLU A 171 7.93 -20.85 -16.71
N SER A 172 7.72 -19.54 -16.81
CA SER A 172 6.77 -18.86 -15.95
C SER A 172 5.41 -19.42 -16.33
N ASN A 173 4.94 -20.38 -15.54
CA ASN A 173 3.58 -20.90 -15.56
C ASN A 173 2.61 -19.74 -15.84
N GLY A 174 2.03 -19.63 -17.03
CA GLY A 174 1.25 -18.44 -17.40
C GLY A 174 0.04 -18.21 -16.49
N TRP A 175 -0.46 -19.30 -15.88
CA TRP A 175 -1.47 -19.24 -14.82
C TRP A 175 -0.95 -18.62 -13.52
N TYR A 176 0.33 -18.81 -13.17
CA TYR A 176 0.96 -18.17 -12.01
C TYR A 176 1.13 -16.67 -12.23
N GLN A 177 1.55 -16.25 -13.42
CA GLN A 177 1.60 -14.83 -13.77
C GLN A 177 0.19 -14.20 -13.72
N GLY A 178 -0.80 -14.87 -14.29
CA GLY A 178 -2.19 -14.43 -14.19
C GLY A 178 -2.69 -14.31 -12.75
N LEU A 179 -2.34 -15.27 -11.88
CA LEU A 179 -2.69 -15.23 -10.45
C LEU A 179 -2.03 -14.04 -9.75
N ARG A 180 -0.74 -13.82 -10.02
CA ARG A 180 0.04 -12.69 -9.48
C ARG A 180 -0.62 -11.36 -9.88
N ASP A 181 -0.96 -11.21 -11.15
CA ASP A 181 -1.60 -10.01 -11.69
C ASP A 181 -3.00 -9.81 -11.08
N CYS A 182 -3.81 -10.87 -11.00
CA CYS A 182 -5.10 -10.83 -10.31
C CYS A 182 -4.97 -10.32 -8.87
N ASN A 183 -4.05 -10.89 -8.10
CA ASN A 183 -3.77 -10.44 -6.73
C ASN A 183 -3.32 -8.97 -6.70
N ASN A 184 -2.60 -8.47 -7.71
CA ASN A 184 -2.15 -7.08 -7.78
C ASN A 184 -3.34 -6.14 -7.94
N TYR A 185 -4.29 -6.48 -8.81
CA TYR A 185 -5.49 -5.66 -9.05
C TYR A 185 -6.47 -5.67 -7.88
N PHE A 186 -6.39 -6.66 -6.97
CA PHE A 186 -7.13 -6.62 -5.71
C PHE A 186 -6.59 -5.60 -4.70
N LEU A 187 -5.30 -5.26 -4.74
CA LEU A 187 -4.69 -4.41 -3.72
C LEU A 187 -5.24 -2.97 -3.69
N PRO A 188 -5.50 -2.29 -4.82
CA PRO A 188 -6.15 -0.98 -4.83
C PRO A 188 -7.52 -0.96 -4.15
N LEU A 189 -8.34 -2.00 -4.38
CA LEU A 189 -9.63 -2.16 -3.71
C LEU A 189 -9.43 -2.20 -2.19
N PHE A 190 -8.43 -2.95 -1.71
CA PHE A 190 -8.15 -3.04 -0.27
C PHE A 190 -7.54 -1.77 0.31
N ILE A 191 -6.74 -1.01 -0.45
CA ILE A 191 -6.29 0.32 0.00
C ILE A 191 -7.51 1.21 0.22
N ASN A 192 -8.40 1.28 -0.77
CA ASN A 192 -9.60 2.10 -0.71
C ASN A 192 -10.50 1.67 0.46
N TYR A 193 -10.73 0.37 0.62
CA TYR A 193 -11.51 -0.15 1.73
C TYR A 193 -10.83 0.14 3.08
N SER A 194 -9.50 0.03 3.16
CA SER A 194 -8.77 0.32 4.39
C SER A 194 -8.94 1.78 4.84
N LEU A 195 -9.28 2.72 3.95
CA LEU A 195 -9.60 4.11 4.35
C LEU A 195 -10.82 4.16 5.28
N LEU A 196 -11.77 3.23 5.10
CA LEU A 196 -12.94 3.08 5.96
C LEU A 196 -12.61 2.38 7.29
N LEU A 197 -11.45 1.73 7.37
CA LEU A 197 -10.98 0.99 8.55
C LEU A 197 -10.03 1.79 9.45
N ILE A 198 -9.67 3.03 9.07
CA ILE A 198 -8.85 3.89 9.93
C ILE A 198 -9.64 4.12 11.21
N ASN A 199 -9.07 3.84 12.37
CA ASN A 199 -9.76 4.06 13.63
C ASN A 199 -10.27 5.50 13.74
N TYR A 200 -11.60 5.62 13.81
CA TYR A 200 -12.29 6.91 13.86
C TYR A 200 -12.49 7.40 15.30
N ASP A 201 -12.44 6.51 16.28
CA ASP A 201 -12.81 6.81 17.64
C ASP A 201 -11.64 6.52 18.57
N PHE A 202 -11.07 7.57 19.15
CA PHE A 202 -10.34 7.47 20.41
C PHE A 202 -11.35 7.82 21.52
N PRO A 203 -12.29 6.91 21.85
CA PRO A 203 -13.53 7.24 22.57
C PRO A 203 -13.28 7.88 23.94
N ILE A 204 -12.16 7.53 24.59
CA ILE A 204 -11.80 7.99 25.93
C ILE A 204 -11.34 9.46 25.92
N LEU A 205 -10.73 9.93 24.83
CA LEU A 205 -10.23 11.31 24.72
C LEU A 205 -11.33 12.32 24.33
N ASN A 206 -12.49 11.84 23.87
CA ASN A 206 -13.62 12.70 23.53
C ASN A 206 -14.51 13.03 24.75
N GLY A 207 -14.36 12.27 25.85
CA GLY A 207 -15.21 12.40 27.05
C GLY A 207 -14.58 13.18 28.22
N VAL A 208 -13.25 13.34 28.24
CA VAL A 208 -12.52 14.02 29.33
C VAL A 208 -12.13 15.41 28.84
N ASP A 209 -13.08 16.34 28.94
CA ASP A 209 -13.01 17.75 28.58
C ASP A 209 -12.83 18.06 27.08
N ASN A 210 -13.55 19.09 26.60
CA ASN A 210 -13.54 19.61 25.23
C ASN A 210 -12.19 20.29 24.87
N ASP A 211 -11.08 19.61 25.09
CA ASP A 211 -9.76 20.10 24.73
C ASP A 211 -9.62 19.99 23.21
N LEU A 212 -9.92 21.10 22.54
CA LEU A 212 -9.75 21.33 21.10
C LEU A 212 -8.43 20.72 20.57
N PHE A 213 -7.38 20.74 21.38
CA PHE A 213 -6.08 20.15 21.08
C PHE A 213 -6.14 18.65 20.75
N PHE A 214 -6.83 17.83 21.57
CA PHE A 214 -6.96 16.39 21.31
C PHE A 214 -7.78 16.13 20.05
N GLY A 215 -8.84 16.92 19.81
CA GLY A 215 -9.61 16.86 18.57
C GLY A 215 -8.74 17.15 17.34
N TYR A 216 -7.89 18.18 17.40
CA TYR A 216 -6.95 18.50 16.32
C TYR A 216 -5.89 17.40 16.11
N LEU A 217 -5.41 16.76 17.18
CA LEU A 217 -4.46 15.65 17.07
C LEU A 217 -5.08 14.41 16.41
N GLN A 218 -6.28 14.01 16.83
CA GLN A 218 -7.01 12.91 16.18
C GLN A 218 -7.27 13.21 14.71
N PHE A 219 -7.70 14.43 14.38
CA PHE A 219 -7.89 14.86 13.00
C PHE A 219 -6.59 14.81 12.21
N THR A 220 -5.48 15.28 12.78
CA THR A 220 -4.16 15.28 12.14
C THR A 220 -3.68 13.85 11.89
N TYR A 221 -3.85 12.94 12.85
CA TYR A 221 -3.58 11.51 12.68
C TYR A 221 -4.36 10.93 11.50
N LYS A 222 -5.68 11.18 11.44
CA LYS A 222 -6.55 10.71 10.35
C LYS A 222 -6.08 11.25 8.99
N LEU A 223 -5.78 12.54 8.92
CA LEU A 223 -5.30 13.17 7.69
C LEU A 223 -3.96 12.57 7.24
N LEU A 224 -3.02 12.34 8.16
CA LEU A 224 -1.73 11.73 7.84
C LEU A 224 -1.89 10.29 7.37
N SER A 225 -2.71 9.48 8.05
CA SER A 225 -3.03 8.11 7.65
C SER A 225 -3.68 8.05 6.27
N PHE A 226 -4.57 9.00 5.95
CA PHE A 226 -5.15 9.17 4.62
C PHE A 226 -4.09 9.50 3.58
N MET A 227 -3.21 10.47 3.86
CA MET A 227 -2.13 10.88 2.95
C MET A 227 -1.13 9.75 2.71
N PHE A 228 -0.85 8.92 3.72
CA PHE A 228 -0.01 7.74 3.57
C PHE A 228 -0.63 6.70 2.64
N LYS A 229 -1.94 6.46 2.75
CA LYS A 229 -2.64 5.54 1.84
C LYS A 229 -2.72 6.08 0.42
N LEU A 230 -2.88 7.39 0.24
CA LEU A 230 -2.77 8.02 -1.08
C LEU A 230 -1.39 7.82 -1.69
N TYR A 231 -0.31 7.98 -0.90
CA TYR A 231 1.05 7.67 -1.36
C TYR A 231 1.14 6.23 -1.89
N LEU A 232 0.62 5.25 -1.14
CA LEU A 232 0.60 3.85 -1.55
C LEU A 232 -0.19 3.61 -2.84
N SER A 233 -1.35 4.27 -3.00
CA SER A 233 -2.13 4.23 -4.25
C SER A 233 -1.37 4.84 -5.43
N TYR A 234 -0.69 5.97 -5.24
CA TYR A 234 0.11 6.59 -6.30
C TYR A 234 1.30 5.73 -6.73
N GLN A 235 1.92 5.03 -5.77
CA GLN A 235 2.98 4.06 -6.08
C GLN A 235 2.47 2.89 -6.92
N PHE A 236 1.29 2.36 -6.60
CA PHE A 236 0.64 1.36 -7.45
C PHE A 236 0.37 1.89 -8.86
N ILE A 237 -0.17 3.12 -8.98
CA ILE A 237 -0.43 3.75 -10.29
C ILE A 237 0.87 3.91 -11.09
N LEU A 238 1.96 4.34 -10.46
CA LEU A 238 3.27 4.46 -11.11
C LEU A 238 3.77 3.11 -11.61
N TYR A 239 3.66 2.06 -10.79
CA TYR A 239 4.02 0.71 -11.16
C TYR A 239 3.25 0.25 -12.40
N GLU A 240 1.92 0.31 -12.38
CA GLU A 240 1.08 -0.10 -13.51
C GLU A 240 1.33 0.73 -14.76
N TYR A 241 1.49 2.06 -14.60
CA TYR A 241 1.77 2.94 -15.72
C TYR A 241 3.06 2.55 -16.44
N VAL A 242 4.12 2.23 -15.68
CA VAL A 242 5.40 1.84 -16.24
C VAL A 242 5.33 0.46 -16.89
N VAL A 243 4.65 -0.50 -16.26
CA VAL A 243 4.44 -1.84 -16.84
C VAL A 243 3.67 -1.74 -18.16
N ILE A 244 2.57 -0.99 -18.22
CA ILE A 244 1.73 -0.87 -19.42
C ILE A 244 2.45 -0.13 -20.56
N PHE A 245 3.07 1.01 -20.28
CA PHE A 245 3.59 1.87 -21.34
C PHE A 245 5.04 1.58 -21.75
N TYR A 246 5.84 1.00 -20.84
CA TYR A 246 7.26 0.74 -21.08
C TYR A 246 7.60 -0.76 -21.03
N ASN A 247 6.67 -1.64 -20.60
CA ASN A 247 6.89 -3.08 -20.46
C ASN A 247 8.12 -3.43 -19.61
N LEU A 248 8.37 -2.61 -18.59
CA LEU A 248 9.49 -2.77 -17.66
C LEU A 248 8.97 -3.21 -16.31
N TYR A 249 9.48 -4.34 -15.83
CA TYR A 249 9.21 -4.87 -14.51
C TYR A 249 10.35 -4.48 -13.55
N ASN A 250 10.04 -4.46 -12.25
CA ASN A 250 11.02 -4.31 -11.17
C ASN A 250 11.78 -2.97 -11.12
N ILE A 251 11.12 -1.87 -11.46
CA ILE A 251 11.70 -0.52 -11.29
C ILE A 251 11.37 0.03 -9.91
N LYS A 252 12.42 0.30 -9.13
CA LYS A 252 12.33 0.95 -7.80
C LYS A 252 12.41 2.48 -7.86
N ASP A 253 13.14 3.03 -8.84
CA ASP A 253 13.36 4.48 -8.97
C ASP A 253 12.73 5.00 -10.27
N TYR A 254 11.57 5.64 -10.13
CA TYR A 254 10.86 6.26 -11.26
C TYR A 254 11.51 7.56 -11.74
N SER A 255 12.50 8.09 -11.01
CA SER A 255 13.20 9.31 -11.43
C SER A 255 14.07 9.15 -12.68
N ILE A 256 14.35 7.90 -13.06
CA ILE A 256 15.06 7.53 -14.29
C ILE A 256 14.33 8.06 -15.54
N PHE A 257 13.00 8.16 -15.50
CA PHE A 257 12.20 8.57 -16.67
C PHE A 257 12.23 10.09 -16.95
N TYR A 258 12.65 10.92 -15.99
CA TYR A 258 12.58 12.38 -16.14
C TYR A 258 13.87 13.12 -15.74
N LYS A 259 14.92 12.44 -15.24
CA LYS A 259 16.23 13.06 -15.02
C LYS A 259 17.08 12.98 -16.29
N GLU A 260 17.64 14.11 -16.72
CA GLU A 260 18.51 14.16 -17.91
C GLU A 260 19.84 13.40 -17.73
N VAL A 261 20.25 12.70 -18.79
CA VAL A 261 21.46 11.84 -18.85
C VAL A 261 22.77 12.64 -18.71
N SER A 262 22.78 13.96 -18.95
CA SER A 262 23.99 14.79 -18.84
C SER A 262 24.53 14.89 -17.41
N ILE A 263 23.70 14.60 -16.39
CA ILE A 263 24.08 14.59 -14.97
C ILE A 263 24.65 13.23 -14.56
N TYR A 264 24.46 12.15 -15.33
CA TYR A 264 24.76 10.76 -14.96
C TYR A 264 26.24 10.50 -14.62
N ASN A 265 27.19 11.12 -15.33
CA ASN A 265 28.62 10.87 -15.14
C ASN A 265 29.21 11.41 -13.82
N ASN A 266 28.64 12.49 -13.25
CA ASN A 266 29.03 12.98 -11.91
C ASN A 266 28.12 12.41 -10.80
N SER A 267 27.01 11.75 -11.17
CA SER A 267 25.95 11.35 -10.25
C SER A 267 25.88 9.85 -9.96
N CYS A 268 26.73 8.97 -10.52
CA CYS A 268 26.81 7.57 -10.06
C CYS A 268 27.02 7.45 -8.53
N LYS A 269 27.80 8.35 -7.91
CA LYS A 269 27.92 8.44 -6.43
C LYS A 269 26.65 8.93 -5.72
N SER A 270 25.85 9.80 -6.36
CA SER A 270 24.57 10.24 -5.81
C SER A 270 23.41 9.28 -6.10
N ILE A 271 23.50 8.46 -7.15
CA ILE A 271 22.54 7.40 -7.47
C ILE A 271 22.65 6.30 -6.43
N ILE A 272 23.86 5.88 -6.06
CA ILE A 272 24.08 4.94 -4.95
C ILE A 272 23.50 5.52 -3.65
N LYS A 273 23.81 6.78 -3.31
CA LYS A 273 23.20 7.46 -2.15
C LYS A 273 21.67 7.60 -2.23
N ASN A 274 21.10 7.76 -3.43
CA ASN A 274 19.65 7.84 -3.62
C ASN A 274 18.99 6.47 -3.53
N ILE A 275 19.62 5.41 -4.03
CA ILE A 275 19.15 4.02 -3.87
C ILE A 275 19.15 3.65 -2.39
N ASP A 276 20.23 3.97 -1.66
CA ASP A 276 20.31 3.79 -0.21
C ASP A 276 19.18 4.55 0.52
N ASN A 277 18.79 5.72 0.00
CA ASN A 277 17.70 6.53 0.55
C ASN A 277 16.30 5.98 0.22
N ILE A 278 16.11 5.40 -0.98
CA ILE A 278 14.84 4.77 -1.38
C ILE A 278 14.60 3.48 -0.59
N ASP A 279 15.62 2.62 -0.47
CA ASP A 279 15.51 1.40 0.32
C ASP A 279 15.31 1.75 1.81
N PHE A 280 16.06 2.72 2.36
CA PHE A 280 15.85 3.22 3.72
C PHE A 280 14.41 3.71 3.93
N ARG A 281 13.88 4.52 3.02
CA ARG A 281 12.50 5.01 3.04
C ARG A 281 11.50 3.87 3.08
N ASN A 282 11.68 2.86 2.24
CA ASN A 282 10.77 1.71 2.14
C ASN A 282 10.79 0.87 3.43
N TYR A 283 11.98 0.62 3.99
CA TYR A 283 12.12 -0.07 5.27
C TYR A 283 11.56 0.74 6.44
N TRP A 284 11.72 2.07 6.43
CA TRP A 284 11.14 2.93 7.46
C TRP A 284 9.61 2.84 7.50
N MET A 285 8.96 2.88 6.33
CA MET A 285 7.50 2.70 6.25
C MET A 285 7.07 1.34 6.82
N LEU A 286 7.80 0.26 6.53
CA LEU A 286 7.54 -1.06 7.09
C LEU A 286 7.71 -1.10 8.60
N ILE A 287 8.79 -0.51 9.12
CA ILE A 287 9.05 -0.44 10.56
C ILE A 287 7.91 0.29 11.26
N VAL A 288 7.46 1.43 10.72
CA VAL A 288 6.34 2.18 11.27
C VAL A 288 5.07 1.34 11.26
N CYS A 289 4.66 0.76 10.12
CA CYS A 289 3.45 -0.07 10.05
C CYS A 289 3.52 -1.27 11.01
N GLY A 290 4.67 -1.95 11.08
CA GLY A 290 4.89 -3.06 11.99
C GLY A 290 4.82 -2.63 13.46
N SER A 291 5.37 -1.47 13.80
CA SER A 291 5.30 -0.93 15.17
C SER A 291 3.86 -0.62 15.60
N LEU A 292 3.04 -0.03 14.70
CA LEU A 292 1.62 0.23 14.97
C LEU A 292 0.88 -1.08 15.28
N ILE A 293 1.06 -2.11 14.44
CA ILE A 293 0.46 -3.44 14.67
C ILE A 293 0.87 -4.02 16.02
N ILE A 294 2.14 -3.91 16.39
CA ILE A 294 2.64 -4.42 17.68
C ILE A 294 1.96 -3.67 18.83
N PHE A 295 1.87 -2.33 18.76
CA PHE A 295 1.19 -1.53 19.79
C PHE A 295 -0.29 -1.89 19.90
N ASP A 296 -1.03 -1.95 18.78
CA ASP A 296 -2.44 -2.34 18.77
C ASP A 296 -2.64 -3.73 19.38
N SER A 297 -1.77 -4.69 19.02
CA SER A 297 -1.81 -6.06 19.55
C SER A 297 -1.58 -6.11 21.06
N ILE A 298 -0.65 -5.29 21.58
CA ILE A 298 -0.40 -5.19 23.02
C ILE A 298 -1.64 -4.64 23.74
N VAL A 299 -2.28 -3.60 23.19
CA VAL A 299 -3.48 -3.01 23.80
C VAL A 299 -4.63 -4.03 23.81
N ILE A 300 -4.84 -4.78 22.73
CA ILE A 300 -5.83 -5.86 22.68
C ILE A 300 -5.53 -6.92 23.74
N TYR A 301 -4.27 -7.34 23.87
CA TYR A 301 -3.87 -8.37 24.84
C TYR A 301 -4.00 -7.92 26.31
N MET A 302 -3.78 -6.63 26.58
CA MET A 302 -3.91 -6.06 27.92
C MET A 302 -5.36 -5.88 28.38
N LYS A 303 -6.33 -5.95 27.47
CA LYS A 303 -7.76 -5.91 27.81
C LYS A 303 -8.13 -7.19 28.58
N PRO A 304 -8.54 -7.09 29.86
CA PRO A 304 -8.79 -8.24 30.73
C PRO A 304 -10.03 -9.06 30.35
#